data_AF-A0A560D1V8-F1
#
_entry.id   AF-A0A560D1V8-F1
#
_cell.length_a   1.000
_cell.length_b   1.000
_cell.length_c   1.000
_cell.angle_alpha   90.00
_cell.angle_beta   90.00
_cell.angle_gamma   90.00
#
_symmetry.space_group_name_H-M   'P 1'
#
loop_
_entity.id
_entity.type
_entity.pdbx_description
1 polymer ?
#
loop_
_entity_poly.entity_id
_entity_poly.type
_entity_poly.pdbx_seq_one_letter_code
_entity_poly.pdbx_strand_id
1 'polypeptide(L)'
;MARTQRETDAVAELLANIFEEDATLAPVETPVASAASEASFEGLDGPHTELVELLERKGSVARAEFDQRARAMKLLPDGAIERINDWSFERFEESLLEDGDEIVMVPHLRERLVQLRETTA
;
A
#
# COMPACT_ATOMS: atom_id res chain seq x y z
N MET A 1 53.42 -11.05 -17.29
CA MET A 1 52.22 -10.24 -17.54
C MET A 1 51.24 -11.11 -18.31
N ALA A 2 50.45 -11.88 -17.57
CA ALA A 2 49.64 -12.98 -18.09
C ALA A 2 48.42 -12.43 -18.84
N ARG A 3 48.35 -12.82 -20.11
CA ARG A 3 47.19 -12.95 -20.99
C ARG A 3 45.84 -12.76 -20.30
N THR A 4 45.40 -11.50 -20.24
CA THR A 4 44.02 -11.06 -20.50
C THR A 4 42.91 -12.01 -20.03
N GLN A 5 42.53 -11.82 -18.75
CA GLN A 5 41.15 -11.77 -18.26
C GLN A 5 40.11 -11.83 -19.40
N ARG A 6 39.59 -13.01 -19.73
CA ARG A 6 38.67 -13.23 -20.86
C ARG A 6 37.35 -13.86 -20.45
N GLU A 7 37.02 -13.90 -19.16
CA GLU A 7 35.87 -14.68 -18.67
C GLU A 7 35.01 -13.91 -17.64
N THR A 8 34.96 -12.58 -17.71
CA THR A 8 34.09 -11.74 -16.86
C THR A 8 33.24 -10.72 -17.63
N ASP A 9 33.09 -10.88 -18.95
CA ASP A 9 32.15 -10.03 -19.71
C ASP A 9 30.79 -10.71 -19.96
N ALA A 10 30.73 -12.05 -19.97
CA ALA A 10 29.52 -12.77 -20.36
C ALA A 10 28.44 -12.89 -19.25
N VAL A 11 28.75 -12.52 -18.00
CA VAL A 11 27.79 -12.64 -16.87
C VAL A 11 27.12 -11.31 -16.56
N ALA A 12 27.74 -10.17 -16.90
CA ALA A 12 27.15 -8.85 -16.68
C ALA A 12 26.01 -8.54 -17.66
N GLU A 13 26.07 -9.04 -18.89
CA GLU A 13 25.05 -8.80 -19.91
C GLU A 13 23.71 -9.51 -19.63
N LEU A 14 23.72 -10.65 -18.93
CA LEU A 14 22.49 -11.40 -18.64
C LEU A 14 21.66 -10.78 -17.49
N LEU A 15 22.31 -10.08 -16.55
CA LEU A 15 21.62 -9.36 -15.46
C LEU A 15 21.14 -7.95 -15.87
N ALA A 16 21.72 -7.37 -16.93
CA ALA A 16 21.27 -6.07 -17.45
C ALA A 16 19.91 -6.17 -18.16
N ASN A 17 19.53 -7.36 -18.62
CA ASN A 17 18.33 -7.59 -19.43
C ASN A 17 17.09 -8.00 -18.61
N ILE A 18 17.14 -7.90 -17.28
CA ILE A 18 16.02 -8.20 -16.38
C ILE A 18 15.35 -6.90 -15.86
N PHE A 19 15.91 -5.74 -16.17
CA PHE A 19 15.42 -4.42 -15.72
C PHE A 19 14.94 -3.52 -16.87
N GLU A 20 14.61 -4.09 -18.03
CA GLU A 20 13.75 -3.40 -19.00
C GLU A 20 12.28 -3.67 -18.68
N GLU A 21 11.75 -2.88 -17.75
CA GLU A 21 10.38 -2.40 -17.88
C GLU A 21 10.44 -0.90 -18.17
N ASP A 22 10.36 -0.60 -19.47
CA ASP A 22 10.03 0.72 -19.99
C ASP A 22 8.59 1.04 -19.56
N ALA A 23 8.46 1.59 -18.35
CA ALA A 23 7.33 2.40 -17.98
C ALA A 23 7.91 3.75 -17.59
N THR A 24 7.76 4.70 -18.51
CA THR A 24 7.95 6.11 -18.23
C THR A 24 7.14 6.47 -16.97
N LEU A 25 7.84 6.54 -15.83
CA LEU A 25 7.30 7.09 -14.60
C LEU A 25 7.16 8.60 -14.82
N ALA A 26 6.10 8.98 -15.51
CA ALA A 26 5.43 10.24 -15.24
C ALA A 26 5.18 10.28 -13.72
N PRO A 27 5.24 11.48 -13.09
CA PRO A 27 4.89 11.61 -11.68
C PRO A 27 3.56 10.87 -11.49
N VAL A 28 3.53 9.90 -10.58
CA VAL A 28 2.32 9.15 -10.28
C VAL A 28 1.41 10.10 -9.52
N GLU A 29 0.77 11.02 -10.26
CA GLU A 29 -0.42 11.70 -9.81
C GLU A 29 -1.49 10.60 -9.77
N THR A 30 -1.63 9.93 -8.63
CA THR A 30 -2.86 9.21 -8.34
C THR A 30 -3.93 10.24 -8.04
N PRO A 31 -4.88 10.43 -8.97
CA PRO A 31 -6.26 10.43 -8.54
C PRO A 31 -7.09 9.61 -9.52
N VAL A 32 -7.08 8.28 -9.38
CA VAL A 32 -8.22 7.49 -9.87
C VAL A 32 -9.33 7.59 -8.84
N ALA A 33 -9.97 8.76 -8.79
CA ALA A 33 -11.24 8.96 -8.11
C ALA A 33 -12.30 8.13 -8.83
N SER A 34 -12.36 6.83 -8.54
CA SER A 34 -13.49 5.99 -8.91
C SER A 34 -14.64 6.36 -7.97
N ALA A 35 -15.51 7.25 -8.43
CA ALA A 35 -16.73 7.61 -7.73
C ALA A 35 -17.65 6.39 -7.63
N ALA A 36 -17.75 5.80 -6.44
CA ALA A 36 -19.00 5.46 -5.75
C ALA A 36 -18.75 4.43 -4.63
N SER A 37 -18.23 4.90 -3.51
CA SER A 37 -18.75 4.55 -2.21
C SER A 37 -18.58 5.81 -1.37
N GLU A 38 -19.55 6.17 -0.53
CA GLU A 38 -19.47 7.29 0.42
C GLU A 38 -18.49 6.95 1.54
N ALA A 39 -17.26 6.63 1.14
CA ALA A 39 -16.12 6.33 1.95
C ALA A 39 -15.74 7.60 2.71
N SER A 40 -15.88 7.54 4.03
CA SER A 40 -15.97 8.69 4.94
C SER A 40 -14.63 9.33 5.27
N PHE A 41 -13.58 8.99 4.53
CA PHE A 41 -12.23 9.52 4.73
C PHE A 41 -11.82 10.34 3.50
N GLU A 42 -11.79 11.65 3.67
CA GLU A 42 -11.25 12.55 2.65
C GLU A 42 -9.85 12.07 2.23
N GLY A 43 -9.57 12.04 0.94
CA GLY A 43 -8.27 11.65 0.39
C GLY A 43 -8.00 10.14 0.29
N LEU A 44 -8.94 9.28 0.71
CA LEU A 44 -8.87 7.84 0.53
C LEU A 44 -9.99 7.37 -0.42
N ASP A 45 -9.68 6.50 -1.37
CA ASP A 45 -10.71 5.96 -2.27
C ASP A 45 -11.57 4.89 -1.59
N GLY A 46 -12.62 4.44 -2.29
CA GLY A 46 -13.56 3.44 -1.80
C GLY A 46 -12.88 2.12 -1.39
N PRO A 47 -12.11 1.46 -2.28
CA PRO A 47 -11.41 0.22 -1.97
C PRO A 47 -10.49 0.29 -0.74
N HIS A 48 -9.69 1.34 -0.61
CA HIS A 48 -8.81 1.49 0.56
C HIS A 48 -9.60 1.80 1.83
N THR A 49 -10.67 2.58 1.73
CA THR A 49 -11.57 2.84 2.86
C THR A 49 -12.23 1.56 3.36
N GLU A 50 -12.66 0.67 2.47
CA GLU A 50 -13.25 -0.61 2.86
C GLU A 50 -12.27 -1.48 3.67
N LEU A 51 -10.98 -1.48 3.30
CA LEU A 51 -9.92 -2.17 4.05
C LEU A 51 -9.71 -1.53 5.43
N VAL A 52 -9.69 -0.20 5.51
CA VAL A 52 -9.58 0.51 6.79
C VAL A 52 -10.75 0.16 7.70
N GLU A 53 -11.98 0.20 7.20
CA GLU A 53 -13.17 -0.15 7.98
C GLU A 53 -13.18 -1.63 8.43
N LEU A 54 -12.69 -2.55 7.61
CA LEU A 54 -12.52 -3.95 7.99
C LEU A 54 -11.63 -4.06 9.24
N LEU A 55 -10.48 -3.39 9.23
CA LEU A 55 -9.51 -3.37 10.31
C LEU A 55 -9.98 -2.57 11.53
N GLU A 56 -10.74 -1.51 11.31
CA GLU A 56 -11.41 -0.73 12.36
C GLU A 56 -12.36 -1.62 13.17
N ARG A 57 -13.19 -2.43 12.47
CA ARG A 57 -14.14 -3.34 13.11
C ARG A 57 -13.46 -4.52 13.81
N LYS A 58 -12.42 -5.10 13.21
CA LYS A 58 -11.83 -6.37 13.67
C LYS A 58 -10.65 -6.24 14.61
N GLY A 59 -9.97 -5.09 14.69
CA GLY A 59 -8.73 -5.01 15.49
C GLY A 59 -7.50 -5.29 14.64
N SER A 60 -7.46 -6.53 14.17
CA SER A 60 -6.45 -7.12 13.32
C SER A 60 -7.12 -8.15 12.41
N VAL A 61 -6.46 -8.50 11.31
CA VAL A 61 -6.86 -9.62 10.45
C VAL A 61 -5.64 -10.41 10.03
N ALA A 62 -5.80 -11.70 9.78
CA ALA A 62 -4.74 -12.51 9.20
C ALA A 62 -4.27 -11.92 7.86
N ARG A 63 -2.96 -11.95 7.59
CA ARG A 63 -2.40 -11.43 6.34
C ARG A 63 -3.10 -11.98 5.10
N ALA A 64 -3.37 -13.29 5.08
CA ALA A 64 -4.07 -13.95 3.98
C ALA A 64 -5.52 -13.46 3.78
N GLU A 65 -6.22 -13.07 4.86
CA GLU A 65 -7.57 -12.51 4.79
C GLU A 65 -7.53 -11.11 4.17
N PHE A 66 -6.58 -10.28 4.61
CA PHE A 66 -6.35 -8.95 4.04
C PHE A 66 -6.03 -9.03 2.54
N ASP A 67 -5.08 -9.88 2.17
CA ASP A 67 -4.68 -10.13 0.79
C ASP A 67 -5.86 -10.54 -0.09
N GLN A 68 -6.70 -11.47 0.40
CA GLN A 68 -7.89 -11.90 -0.32
C GLN A 68 -8.86 -10.74 -0.53
N ARG A 69 -9.09 -9.91 0.50
CA ARG A 69 -10.00 -8.77 0.41
C ARG A 69 -9.49 -7.72 -0.57
N ALA A 70 -8.21 -7.34 -0.47
CA ALA A 70 -7.57 -6.40 -1.38
C ALA A 70 -7.67 -6.87 -2.84
N ARG A 71 -7.35 -8.15 -3.11
CA ARG A 71 -7.44 -8.74 -4.45
C ARG A 71 -8.87 -8.79 -4.98
N ALA A 72 -9.87 -9.02 -4.13
CA ALA A 72 -11.28 -8.97 -4.53
C ALA A 72 -11.69 -7.58 -5.06
N MET A 73 -11.04 -6.53 -4.57
CA MET A 73 -11.19 -5.15 -5.03
C MET A 73 -10.19 -4.75 -6.11
N LYS A 74 -9.45 -5.72 -6.67
CA LYS A 74 -8.39 -5.52 -7.69
C LYS A 74 -7.21 -4.66 -7.23
N LEU A 75 -6.94 -4.62 -5.93
CA LEU A 75 -5.74 -3.99 -5.37
C LEU A 75 -4.59 -4.99 -5.23
N LEU A 76 -3.36 -4.48 -5.32
CA LEU A 76 -2.18 -5.19 -4.84
C LEU A 76 -2.15 -5.09 -3.31
N PRO A 77 -2.06 -6.21 -2.55
CA PRO A 77 -2.15 -6.15 -1.08
C PRO A 77 -1.10 -5.23 -0.43
N ASP A 78 0.18 -5.38 -0.79
CA ASP A 78 1.25 -4.55 -0.25
C ASP A 78 1.05 -3.07 -0.60
N GLY A 79 0.72 -2.77 -1.86
CA GLY A 79 0.43 -1.40 -2.30
C GLY A 79 -0.79 -0.78 -1.60
N ALA A 80 -1.77 -1.58 -1.19
CA ALA A 80 -2.90 -1.11 -0.41
C ALA A 80 -2.48 -0.74 1.02
N ILE A 81 -1.60 -1.52 1.65
CA ILE A 81 -1.03 -1.21 2.97
C ILE A 81 -0.22 0.09 2.88
N GLU A 82 0.65 0.22 1.89
CA GLU A 82 1.44 1.43 1.65
C GLU A 82 0.53 2.65 1.48
N ARG A 83 -0.48 2.57 0.60
CA ARG A 83 -1.38 3.70 0.35
C ARG A 83 -2.16 4.13 1.60
N ILE A 84 -2.61 3.17 2.41
CA ILE A 84 -3.31 3.43 3.67
C ILE A 84 -2.36 4.07 4.70
N ASN A 85 -1.13 3.56 4.80
CA ASN A 85 -0.13 4.11 5.70
C ASN A 85 0.27 5.53 5.29
N ASP A 86 0.48 5.80 4.00
CA ASP A 86 0.76 7.15 3.50
C ASP A 86 -0.38 8.11 3.86
N TRP A 87 -1.62 7.72 3.60
CA TRP A 87 -2.80 8.51 3.95
C TRP A 87 -2.88 8.82 5.46
N SER A 88 -2.46 7.87 6.29
CA SER A 88 -2.40 8.01 7.74
C SER A 88 -1.26 8.95 8.17
N PHE A 89 -0.09 8.84 7.56
CA PHE A 89 1.03 9.75 7.84
C PHE A 89 0.68 11.20 7.55
N GLU A 90 -0.05 11.47 6.45
CA GLU A 90 -0.51 12.83 6.11
C GLU A 90 -1.42 13.45 7.18
N ARG A 91 -2.14 12.64 7.98
CA ARG A 91 -3.16 13.10 8.95
C ARG A 91 -2.72 12.97 10.40
N PHE A 92 -1.95 11.94 10.69
CA PHE A 92 -1.65 11.49 12.04
C PHE A 92 -0.16 11.43 12.32
N GLU A 93 0.69 11.66 11.30
CA GLU A 93 2.16 11.58 11.36
C GLU A 93 2.67 10.17 11.73
N GLU A 94 1.86 9.15 11.50
CA GLU A 94 2.11 7.76 11.89
C GLU A 94 1.41 6.76 10.95
N SER A 95 2.01 5.58 10.75
CA SER A 95 1.40 4.47 10.02
C SER A 95 0.13 3.99 10.70
N LEU A 96 -0.93 3.73 9.94
CA LEU A 96 -2.16 3.16 10.50
C LEU A 96 -2.05 1.66 10.75
N LEU A 97 -1.28 0.97 9.91
CA LEU A 97 -1.20 -0.48 9.85
C LEU A 97 0.22 -0.96 10.13
N GLU A 98 0.32 -1.97 10.99
CA GLU A 98 1.52 -2.78 11.19
C GLU A 98 1.39 -4.08 10.38
N ASP A 99 2.39 -4.36 9.56
CA ASP A 99 2.48 -5.58 8.74
C ASP A 99 3.39 -6.63 9.40
N GLY A 100 2.86 -7.85 9.54
CA GLY A 100 3.51 -8.99 10.18
C GLY A 100 2.78 -10.30 9.83
N ASP A 101 2.64 -11.21 10.80
CA ASP A 101 1.82 -12.42 10.62
C ASP A 101 0.32 -12.07 10.42
N GLU A 102 -0.10 -10.96 11.03
CA GLU A 102 -1.42 -10.35 10.89
C GLU A 102 -1.24 -8.88 10.53
N ILE A 103 -2.21 -8.32 9.80
CA ILE A 103 -2.32 -6.88 9.62
C ILE A 103 -3.05 -6.31 10.83
N VAL A 104 -2.35 -5.48 11.61
CA VAL A 104 -2.86 -4.90 12.85
C VAL A 104 -3.08 -3.41 12.64
N MET A 105 -4.27 -2.92 12.98
CA MET A 105 -4.50 -1.47 13.02
C MET A 105 -4.05 -0.92 14.38
N VAL A 106 -3.24 0.13 14.33
CA VAL A 106 -2.66 0.79 15.51
C VAL A 106 -3.79 1.29 16.44
N PRO A 107 -3.86 0.83 17.71
CA PRO A 107 -5.03 1.04 18.56
C PRO A 107 -5.39 2.50 18.85
N HIS A 108 -4.42 3.37 19.14
CA HIS A 108 -4.70 4.78 19.42
C HIS A 108 -5.11 5.56 18.17
N LEU A 109 -4.63 5.15 16.99
CA LEU A 109 -5.07 5.73 15.72
C LEU A 109 -6.50 5.34 15.37
N ARG A 110 -6.97 4.16 15.78
CA ARG A 110 -8.39 3.79 15.67
C ARG A 110 -9.30 4.79 16.37
N GLU A 111 -8.96 5.21 17.58
CA GLU A 111 -9.75 6.21 18.32
C GLU A 111 -9.75 7.56 17.58
N ARG A 112 -8.62 7.94 16.98
CA ARG A 112 -8.50 9.17 16.17
C ARG A 112 -9.32 9.09 14.87
N LEU A 113 -9.42 7.92 14.24
CA LEU A 113 -10.28 7.71 13.07
C LEU A 113 -11.74 7.97 13.39
N VAL A 114 -12.24 7.49 14.53
CA VAL A 114 -13.62 7.73 14.97
C VAL A 114 -13.87 9.22 15.17
N GLN A 115 -12.97 9.92 15.86
CA GLN A 115 -13.06 11.36 16.09
C GLN A 115 -13.02 12.17 14.78
N LEU A 116 -12.23 11.73 13.80
CA LEU A 116 -12.15 12.35 12.48
C LEU A 116 -13.52 12.29 11.77
N ARG A 117 -14.26 11.19 11.91
CA ARG A 117 -15.60 11.02 11.32
C ARG A 117 -16.65 11.90 12.00
N GLU A 118 -16.57 12.06 13.32
CA GLU A 118 -17.48 12.95 14.07
C GLU A 118 -17.24 14.44 13.76
N THR A 119 -16.01 14.83 13.45
CA THR A 119 -15.67 16.22 13.12
C THR A 119 -16.10 16.60 11.71
N THR A 120 -16.26 15.61 10.82
CA THR A 120 -16.62 15.82 9.41
C THR A 120 -18.13 15.71 9.16
N ALA A 121 -18.91 15.35 10.19
CA ALA A 121 -20.38 15.22 10.16
C ALA A 121 -21.08 16.51 10.64
#